data_AF-A0A1E5UIC5-F1
#
_entry.id   AF-A0A1E5UIC5-F1
#
_cell.length_a   1.000
_cell.length_b   1.000
_cell.length_c   1.000
_cell.angle_alpha   90.00
_cell.angle_beta   90.00
_cell.angle_gamma   90.00
#
_symmetry.space_group_name_H-M   'P 1'
#
loop_
_entity.id
_entity.type
_entity.pdbx_description
1 polymer ?
#
loop_
_entity_poly.entity_id
_entity_poly.type
_entity_poly.pdbx_seq_one_letter_code
_entity_poly.pdbx_strand_id
1 'polypeptide(L)'
;MVRKRGGGGGGGCGSLAAVCRFPWRSKERYFDSSHACQIRAEAPIETGSDSLFLFPDWGLHSPFSSVGFTDPNTKSYVKGNGQSFVFNYTLAKAIVEYASAVYMTDLTSLYTWTCSRCNDLTRGFEVTCIIVDVQNCLQALVGVDHNLNAIIVAIRGTQENSIQNWIKDIIWKQVNLNYPDMPNAKVHAGFYSSYNNTLLRPAIRNAVRKARKLYGDVDIIVTGHSMGGAIASFCVLDLAINFGSNNIHLMTFGQPRVGNAAFASYFAKYVPKTIRVTHEHDIVPHLPPYFFFLPHLTYRHFPREVWEHDIDGKTVFQVCDGSGEDPNCCRSVFLLSWSASDHLTYMGVEIAADDWSTCRIVLAQSVEQLQMSLASNIIMSERSIDVVIADRSVQAD
;
A
#
# COMPACT_ATOMS: atom_id res chain seq x y z
N MET A 1 -62.33 23.26 -36.60
CA MET A 1 -63.73 23.33 -36.15
C MET A 1 -63.92 22.27 -35.05
N VAL A 2 -64.54 22.66 -33.94
CA VAL A 2 -64.63 21.93 -32.66
C VAL A 2 -65.82 20.94 -32.66
N ARG A 3 -65.78 19.95 -31.73
CA ARG A 3 -66.86 19.06 -31.17
C ARG A 3 -67.07 17.71 -31.87
N LYS A 4 -67.47 16.61 -31.21
CA LYS A 4 -67.57 16.10 -29.82
C LYS A 4 -68.29 14.73 -29.96
N ARG A 5 -67.92 13.74 -29.11
CA ARG A 5 -68.73 12.63 -28.51
C ARG A 5 -69.54 11.71 -29.45
N GLY A 6 -69.71 10.40 -29.25
CA GLY A 6 -69.39 9.36 -28.26
C GLY A 6 -69.85 8.03 -28.91
N GLY A 7 -69.81 6.82 -28.37
CA GLY A 7 -69.38 6.21 -27.12
C GLY A 7 -69.59 4.68 -27.27
N GLY A 8 -69.25 3.90 -26.24
CA GLY A 8 -69.83 2.56 -26.00
C GLY A 8 -68.95 1.33 -26.18
N GLY A 9 -68.35 0.87 -25.08
CA GLY A 9 -68.48 -0.51 -24.56
C GLY A 9 -67.59 -1.64 -25.11
N GLY A 10 -66.79 -2.26 -24.22
CA GLY A 10 -66.42 -3.69 -24.34
C GLY A 10 -64.99 -4.10 -23.93
N GLY A 11 -64.78 -4.31 -22.62
CA GLY A 11 -63.95 -5.35 -21.96
C GLY A 11 -62.55 -5.76 -22.45
N GLY A 12 -61.58 -5.77 -21.51
CA GLY A 12 -60.38 -6.61 -21.60
C GLY A 12 -59.15 -6.05 -20.86
N CYS A 13 -58.63 -6.82 -19.89
CA CYS A 13 -57.62 -6.45 -18.88
C CYS A 13 -56.25 -5.95 -19.40
N GLY A 14 -55.66 -5.00 -18.66
CA GLY A 14 -54.25 -4.62 -18.74
C GLY A 14 -53.96 -3.24 -18.12
N SER A 15 -53.89 -3.14 -16.79
CA SER A 15 -53.63 -1.85 -16.11
C SER A 15 -52.17 -1.40 -16.29
N LEU A 16 -52.04 -0.19 -16.80
CA LEU A 16 -50.83 0.62 -16.95
C LEU A 16 -50.40 1.29 -15.63
N ALA A 17 -49.07 1.35 -15.47
CA ALA A 17 -48.24 2.47 -15.03
C ALA A 17 -48.51 3.20 -13.70
N ALA A 18 -47.45 3.33 -12.89
CA ALA A 18 -47.15 4.58 -12.18
C ALA A 18 -45.63 4.73 -11.96
N VAL A 19 -45.11 5.82 -12.51
CA VAL A 19 -43.81 6.43 -12.17
C VAL A 19 -43.92 7.05 -10.78
N CYS A 20 -42.98 6.77 -9.88
CA CYS A 20 -42.78 7.52 -8.65
C CYS A 20 -41.29 7.83 -8.44
N ARG A 21 -40.91 9.10 -8.64
CA ARG A 21 -39.85 9.78 -7.89
C ARG A 21 -40.37 10.04 -6.48
N PHE A 22 -39.51 9.96 -5.45
CA PHE A 22 -39.41 10.94 -4.34
C PHE A 22 -38.38 10.48 -3.27
N PRO A 23 -37.97 11.35 -2.31
CA PRO A 23 -36.59 11.51 -1.88
C PRO A 23 -36.36 11.07 -0.43
N TRP A 24 -35.10 10.87 -0.02
CA TRP A 24 -34.79 10.70 1.40
C TRP A 24 -34.09 11.94 1.95
N ARG A 25 -34.87 12.77 2.64
CA ARG A 25 -34.42 13.72 3.67
C ARG A 25 -34.10 12.91 4.92
N SER A 26 -32.88 12.99 5.45
CA SER A 26 -32.57 12.55 6.82
C SER A 26 -32.72 13.74 7.76
N LYS A 27 -33.64 13.62 8.71
CA LYS A 27 -33.76 14.51 9.88
C LYS A 27 -32.67 14.15 10.90
N GLU A 28 -32.06 15.19 11.45
CA GLU A 28 -31.29 15.17 12.69
C GLU A 28 -32.12 14.57 13.84
N ARG A 29 -31.46 13.78 14.69
CA ARG A 29 -31.80 13.65 16.11
C ARG A 29 -30.55 13.30 16.90
N TYR A 30 -30.12 14.26 17.71
CA TYR A 30 -29.31 14.08 18.90
C TYR A 30 -29.91 12.98 19.80
N PHE A 31 -29.09 12.10 20.36
CA PHE A 31 -29.28 11.61 21.73
C PHE A 31 -27.95 11.20 22.35
N ASP A 32 -27.82 11.66 23.59
CA ASP A 32 -26.69 11.63 24.51
C ASP A 32 -26.50 10.24 25.15
N SER A 33 -25.31 10.11 25.74
CA SER A 33 -24.69 9.04 26.50
C SER A 33 -25.48 8.43 27.66
N SER A 34 -24.92 7.31 28.14
CA SER A 34 -25.25 6.51 29.34
C SER A 34 -26.33 5.44 29.14
N HIS A 35 -25.93 4.17 29.19
CA HIS A 35 -26.36 3.21 30.21
C HIS A 35 -25.62 1.88 30.01
N ALA A 36 -25.00 1.41 31.10
CA ALA A 36 -24.32 0.13 31.21
C ALA A 36 -25.29 -1.03 31.02
N CYS A 37 -24.82 -2.11 30.37
CA CYS A 37 -25.45 -3.41 30.46
C CYS A 37 -24.36 -4.49 30.59
N GLN A 38 -24.18 -4.96 31.83
CA GLN A 38 -23.43 -6.18 32.15
C GLN A 38 -24.16 -7.37 31.52
N ILE A 39 -23.45 -8.20 30.76
CA ILE A 39 -23.90 -9.56 30.46
C ILE A 39 -22.95 -10.52 31.16
N ARG A 40 -23.50 -11.16 32.19
CA ARG A 40 -22.98 -12.25 32.98
C ARG A 40 -23.13 -13.52 32.14
N ALA A 41 -22.02 -14.18 31.79
CA ALA A 41 -22.05 -15.51 31.20
C ALA A 41 -21.75 -16.53 32.30
N GLU A 42 -22.77 -17.30 32.66
CA GLU A 42 -22.66 -18.46 33.56
C GLU A 42 -22.09 -19.65 32.79
N ALA A 43 -21.08 -20.30 33.38
CA ALA A 43 -20.51 -21.56 32.90
C ALA A 43 -21.14 -22.73 33.67
N PRO A 44 -21.44 -23.87 33.02
CA PRO A 44 -21.60 -25.13 33.71
C PRO A 44 -20.25 -25.84 33.82
N ILE A 45 -19.94 -26.26 35.04
CA ILE A 45 -18.88 -27.21 35.39
C ILE A 45 -19.47 -28.60 35.25
N GLU A 46 -18.87 -29.46 34.42
CA GLU A 46 -18.94 -30.91 34.62
C GLU A 46 -17.55 -31.55 34.45
N THR A 47 -17.28 -32.42 35.40
CA THR A 47 -16.07 -33.17 35.71
C THR A 47 -16.03 -34.51 34.97
N GLY A 48 -14.85 -34.98 34.55
CA GLY A 48 -14.69 -36.39 34.16
C GLY A 48 -13.36 -36.78 33.49
N SER A 49 -12.37 -37.09 34.32
CA SER A 49 -11.36 -38.19 34.23
C SER A 49 -10.63 -38.55 32.91
N ASP A 50 -9.31 -38.46 33.00
CA ASP A 50 -8.27 -39.42 32.56
C ASP A 50 -8.42 -40.19 31.25
N SER A 51 -7.54 -39.90 30.29
CA SER A 51 -6.81 -40.96 29.58
C SER A 51 -5.57 -40.43 28.84
N LEU A 52 -4.54 -41.25 28.91
CA LEU A 52 -3.13 -41.01 28.63
C LEU A 52 -2.79 -40.68 27.16
N PHE A 53 -1.73 -39.88 27.06
CA PHE A 53 -0.72 -39.82 26.01
C PHE A 53 -0.46 -41.14 25.26
N LEU A 54 -0.58 -41.11 23.93
CA LEU A 54 0.19 -41.96 23.01
C LEU A 54 0.44 -41.19 21.70
N PHE A 55 1.69 -40.75 21.51
CA PHE A 55 2.22 -40.34 20.20
C PHE A 55 2.73 -41.58 19.45
N PRO A 56 2.45 -41.75 18.15
CA PRO A 56 3.22 -42.65 17.30
C PRO A 56 4.43 -41.92 16.73
N ASP A 57 5.60 -42.39 17.11
CA ASP A 57 6.94 -42.03 16.64
C ASP A 57 7.28 -42.77 15.34
N TRP A 58 7.43 -42.06 14.21
CA TRP A 58 8.01 -42.63 12.98
C TRP A 58 8.83 -41.59 12.21
N GLY A 59 10.16 -41.72 12.29
CA GLY A 59 11.00 -41.74 11.09
C GLY A 59 11.79 -40.47 10.75
N LEU A 60 12.96 -40.33 11.37
CA LEU A 60 14.10 -39.57 10.86
C LEU A 60 14.49 -40.04 9.45
N HIS A 61 14.30 -39.18 8.44
CA HIS A 61 15.12 -39.19 7.23
C HIS A 61 15.40 -37.76 6.79
N SER A 62 16.62 -37.32 7.07
CA SER A 62 17.26 -36.16 6.46
C SER A 62 17.49 -36.38 4.96
N PRO A 63 17.26 -35.37 4.13
CA PRO A 63 18.17 -35.08 3.03
C PRO A 63 18.90 -33.78 3.38
N PHE A 64 20.16 -33.92 3.77
CA PHE A 64 21.13 -32.84 3.62
C PHE A 64 21.13 -32.43 2.14
N SER A 65 20.53 -31.29 1.82
CA SER A 65 20.93 -30.51 0.65
C SER A 65 21.84 -29.39 1.16
N SER A 66 23.07 -29.41 0.68
CA SER A 66 24.13 -28.45 0.97
C SER A 66 23.63 -27.00 0.86
N VAL A 67 23.54 -26.32 2.01
CA VAL A 67 23.31 -24.88 2.11
C VAL A 67 24.55 -24.19 1.55
N GLY A 68 24.42 -23.58 0.38
CA GLY A 68 25.46 -22.77 -0.22
C GLY A 68 25.59 -21.46 0.54
N PHE A 69 26.72 -21.25 1.20
CA PHE A 69 27.14 -19.95 1.73
C PHE A 69 27.26 -18.93 0.59
N THR A 70 26.74 -17.72 0.77
CA THR A 70 26.95 -16.63 -0.20
C THR A 70 27.35 -15.32 0.47
N ASP A 71 28.43 -14.76 -0.05
CA ASP A 71 29.03 -13.44 0.17
C ASP A 71 28.06 -12.32 -0.30
N PRO A 72 28.08 -11.12 0.31
CA PRO A 72 27.32 -9.94 -0.14
C PRO A 72 27.51 -9.52 -1.62
N ASN A 73 28.49 -10.10 -2.35
CA ASN A 73 28.64 -9.93 -3.80
C ASN A 73 27.97 -11.00 -4.67
N THR A 74 27.19 -11.93 -4.10
CA THR A 74 26.65 -13.08 -4.85
C THR A 74 25.20 -12.85 -5.28
N LYS A 75 24.93 -12.99 -6.59
CA LYS A 75 23.59 -12.98 -7.17
C LYS A 75 22.75 -14.14 -6.59
N SER A 76 21.67 -13.83 -5.89
CA SER A 76 20.70 -14.84 -5.41
C SER A 76 19.86 -15.36 -6.58
N TYR A 77 19.87 -16.68 -6.83
CA TYR A 77 19.14 -17.33 -7.92
C TYR A 77 17.92 -18.10 -7.40
N VAL A 78 16.80 -18.05 -8.13
CA VAL A 78 15.73 -19.06 -8.06
C VAL A 78 15.62 -19.76 -9.41
N LYS A 79 15.76 -21.10 -9.43
CA LYS A 79 15.38 -21.94 -10.58
C LYS A 79 13.89 -22.29 -10.46
N GLY A 80 13.04 -21.51 -11.10
CA GLY A 80 11.64 -21.85 -11.38
C GLY A 80 11.35 -21.60 -12.86
N ASN A 81 10.77 -22.60 -13.55
CA ASN A 81 10.41 -22.65 -14.97
C ASN A 81 10.78 -21.40 -15.82
N GLY A 82 11.98 -21.42 -16.41
CA GLY A 82 12.31 -20.64 -17.60
C GLY A 82 12.88 -19.23 -17.40
N GLN A 83 12.81 -18.61 -16.22
CA GLN A 83 13.50 -17.33 -15.95
C GLN A 83 14.12 -17.29 -14.55
N SER A 84 15.45 -17.27 -14.49
CA SER A 84 16.18 -17.02 -13.25
C SER A 84 16.05 -15.54 -12.87
N PHE A 85 15.33 -15.25 -11.79
CA PHE A 85 15.32 -13.91 -11.21
C PHE A 85 16.59 -13.68 -10.41
N VAL A 86 17.17 -12.50 -10.57
CA VAL A 86 18.37 -12.06 -9.85
C VAL A 86 18.02 -10.82 -9.05
N PHE A 87 18.17 -10.90 -7.74
CA PHE A 87 18.03 -9.75 -6.86
C PHE A 87 19.23 -8.82 -7.00
N ASN A 88 18.98 -7.52 -7.18
CA ASN A 88 20.02 -6.49 -7.25
C ASN A 88 19.99 -5.67 -5.97
N TYR A 89 20.94 -5.94 -5.07
CA TYR A 89 21.06 -5.26 -3.78
C TYR A 89 21.27 -3.76 -3.94
N THR A 90 22.16 -3.30 -4.82
CA THR A 90 22.45 -1.86 -5.00
C THR A 90 21.21 -1.09 -5.46
N LEU A 91 20.44 -1.66 -6.40
CA LEU A 91 19.17 -1.07 -6.80
C LEU A 91 18.21 -1.03 -5.61
N ALA A 92 18.06 -2.13 -4.88
CA ALA A 92 17.14 -2.17 -3.76
C ALA A 92 17.52 -1.20 -2.64
N LYS A 93 18.82 -1.05 -2.37
CA LYS A 93 19.37 -0.06 -1.44
C LYS A 93 19.04 1.38 -1.88
N ALA A 94 19.17 1.70 -3.16
CA ALA A 94 18.74 3.01 -3.67
C ALA A 94 17.23 3.24 -3.52
N ILE A 95 16.41 2.22 -3.79
CA ILE A 95 14.95 2.34 -3.71
C ILE A 95 14.45 2.44 -2.26
N VAL A 96 15.13 1.83 -1.29
CA VAL A 96 14.80 2.04 0.14
C VAL A 96 15.18 3.43 0.63
N GLU A 97 16.27 4.02 0.13
CA GLU A 97 16.62 5.41 0.44
C GLU A 97 15.52 6.38 -0.02
N TYR A 98 14.94 6.18 -1.22
CA TYR A 98 13.75 6.93 -1.66
C TYR A 98 12.52 6.70 -0.76
N ALA A 99 12.27 5.45 -0.36
CA ALA A 99 11.19 5.11 0.57
C ALA A 99 11.39 5.71 1.97
N SER A 100 12.65 5.98 2.35
CA SER A 100 13.00 6.68 3.59
C SER A 100 12.87 8.20 3.47
N ALA A 101 13.38 8.79 2.39
CA ALA A 101 13.38 10.24 2.19
C ALA A 101 11.98 10.85 2.16
N VAL A 102 10.96 10.12 1.68
CA VAL A 102 9.56 10.61 1.66
C VAL A 102 8.97 10.83 3.06
N TYR A 103 9.64 10.39 4.13
CA TYR A 103 9.25 10.67 5.51
C TYR A 103 9.73 12.01 6.05
N MET A 104 10.63 12.70 5.34
CA MET A 104 11.11 14.02 5.75
C MET A 104 9.97 15.05 5.76
N THR A 105 9.92 15.86 6.81
CA THR A 105 8.87 16.88 7.02
C THR A 105 9.24 18.24 6.42
N ASP A 106 10.53 18.55 6.31
CA ASP A 106 11.00 19.74 5.60
C ASP A 106 10.89 19.53 4.08
N LEU A 107 9.78 19.99 3.53
CA LEU A 107 9.50 19.89 2.10
C LEU A 107 10.48 20.69 1.23
N THR A 108 11.14 21.71 1.78
CA THR A 108 12.14 22.51 1.04
C THR A 108 13.41 21.68 0.85
N SER A 109 13.88 21.05 1.93
CA SER A 109 15.03 20.15 1.87
C SER A 109 14.75 18.92 1.00
N LEU A 110 13.51 18.41 1.05
CA LEU A 110 13.08 17.28 0.23
C LEU A 110 13.03 17.67 -1.26
N TYR A 111 12.45 18.82 -1.60
CA TYR A 111 12.35 19.29 -2.99
C TYR A 111 13.71 19.59 -3.61
N THR A 112 14.61 20.22 -2.84
CA THR A 112 15.97 20.54 -3.29
C THR A 112 16.92 19.34 -3.22
N TRP A 113 16.44 18.20 -2.74
CA TRP A 113 17.23 16.98 -2.50
C TRP A 113 18.47 17.21 -1.63
N THR A 114 18.30 18.00 -0.56
CA THR A 114 19.34 18.36 0.42
C THR A 114 19.05 17.85 1.82
N CYS A 115 17.98 17.06 1.99
CA CYS A 115 17.60 16.47 3.26
C CYS A 115 18.66 15.50 3.81
N SER A 116 18.63 15.21 5.11
CA SER A 116 19.60 14.31 5.76
C SER A 116 19.64 12.89 5.18
N ARG A 117 18.58 12.47 4.47
CA ARG A 117 18.44 11.17 3.81
C ARG A 117 18.49 11.25 2.27
N CYS A 118 18.73 12.43 1.72
CA CYS A 118 18.78 12.72 0.28
C CYS A 118 20.23 12.63 -0.22
N ASN A 119 20.93 11.55 0.11
CA ASN A 119 22.36 11.39 -0.11
C ASN A 119 22.67 10.01 -0.74
N ASP A 120 23.94 9.61 -0.67
CA ASP A 120 24.42 8.30 -1.11
C ASP A 120 24.01 7.90 -2.53
N LEU A 121 23.20 6.84 -2.67
CA LEU A 121 22.82 6.27 -3.97
C LEU A 121 21.76 7.09 -4.69
N THR A 122 21.05 7.97 -3.97
CA THR A 122 20.03 8.86 -4.53
C THR A 122 20.57 10.23 -4.93
N ARG A 123 21.90 10.43 -4.91
CA ARG A 123 22.49 11.73 -5.26
C ARG A 123 22.17 12.12 -6.70
N GLY A 124 21.70 13.37 -6.86
CA GLY A 124 21.34 13.91 -8.17
C GLY A 124 19.91 13.60 -8.61
N PHE A 125 19.08 13.06 -7.70
CA PHE A 125 17.66 12.93 -7.93
C PHE A 125 16.99 14.29 -8.16
N GLU A 126 16.21 14.38 -9.23
CA GLU A 126 15.51 15.59 -9.62
C GLU A 126 14.05 15.49 -9.22
N VAL A 127 13.66 16.14 -8.12
CA VAL A 127 12.26 16.17 -7.68
C VAL A 127 11.43 17.01 -8.65
N THR A 128 10.38 16.40 -9.20
CA THR A 128 9.44 17.06 -10.11
C THR A 128 8.15 17.50 -9.42
N CYS A 129 7.71 16.76 -8.40
CA CYS A 129 6.47 17.05 -7.68
C CYS A 129 6.50 16.46 -6.28
N ILE A 130 6.04 17.24 -5.30
CA ILE A 130 5.72 16.77 -3.95
C ILE A 130 4.22 16.93 -3.76
N ILE A 131 3.58 15.84 -3.34
CA ILE A 131 2.13 15.75 -3.18
C ILE A 131 1.85 15.55 -1.71
N VAL A 132 1.05 16.44 -1.13
CA VAL A 132 0.70 16.36 0.28
C VAL A 132 -0.80 16.53 0.46
N ASP A 133 -1.43 15.47 0.96
CA ASP A 133 -2.83 15.47 1.36
C ASP A 133 -2.90 15.60 2.88
N VAL A 134 -3.07 16.85 3.34
CA VAL A 134 -3.08 17.20 4.77
C VAL A 134 -4.22 16.51 5.51
N GLN A 135 -5.37 16.35 4.86
CA GLN A 135 -6.57 15.82 5.48
C GLN A 135 -6.46 14.33 5.78
N ASN A 136 -5.85 13.60 4.85
CA ASN A 136 -5.65 12.15 4.98
C ASN A 136 -4.24 11.82 5.50
N CYS A 137 -3.42 12.84 5.74
CA CYS A 137 -2.02 12.72 6.16
C CYS A 137 -1.16 11.84 5.27
N LEU A 138 -1.39 11.96 3.96
CA LEU A 138 -0.66 11.22 2.94
C LEU A 138 0.37 12.13 2.27
N GLN A 139 1.50 11.54 1.89
CA GLN A 139 2.59 12.24 1.20
C GLN A 139 3.16 11.33 0.13
N ALA A 140 3.43 11.90 -1.04
CA ALA A 140 4.13 11.23 -2.12
C ALA A 140 5.13 12.17 -2.78
N LEU A 141 6.20 11.57 -3.29
CA LEU A 141 7.29 12.23 -3.98
C LEU A 141 7.39 11.65 -5.39
N VAL A 142 7.48 12.51 -6.40
CA VAL A 142 7.72 12.11 -7.79
C VAL A 142 8.93 12.86 -8.33
N GLY A 143 9.88 12.13 -8.90
CA GLY A 143 11.07 12.73 -9.48
C GLY A 143 11.78 11.79 -10.45
N VAL A 144 12.92 12.24 -10.98
CA VAL A 144 13.70 11.52 -11.99
C VAL A 144 15.08 11.21 -11.44
N ASP A 145 15.45 9.94 -11.53
CA ASP A 145 16.80 9.47 -11.28
C ASP A 145 17.49 9.24 -12.64
N HIS A 146 18.46 10.09 -12.94
CA HIS A 146 19.20 10.04 -14.21
C HIS A 146 20.16 8.85 -14.30
N ASN A 147 20.62 8.30 -13.18
CA ASN A 147 21.53 7.14 -13.15
C ASN A 147 20.74 5.85 -13.40
N LEU A 148 19.56 5.74 -12.81
CA LEU A 148 18.63 4.63 -13.04
C LEU A 148 17.86 4.77 -14.35
N ASN A 149 17.87 5.97 -14.96
CA ASN A 149 17.04 6.33 -16.10
C ASN A 149 15.56 5.98 -15.84
N ALA A 150 15.05 6.46 -14.69
CA ALA A 150 13.72 6.10 -14.21
C ALA A 150 13.02 7.27 -13.50
N ILE A 151 11.69 7.31 -13.62
CA ILE A 151 10.81 8.12 -12.79
C ILE A 151 10.56 7.34 -11.49
N ILE A 152 10.90 7.93 -10.36
CA ILE A 152 10.66 7.36 -9.04
C ILE A 152 9.39 7.97 -8.46
N VAL A 153 8.50 7.12 -7.96
CA VAL A 153 7.32 7.51 -7.18
C VAL A 153 7.45 6.88 -5.79
N ALA A 154 7.77 7.67 -4.77
CA ALA A 154 7.85 7.20 -3.39
C ALA A 154 6.62 7.65 -2.61
N ILE A 155 5.99 6.73 -1.87
CA ILE A 155 4.77 7.01 -1.09
C ILE A 155 5.05 6.74 0.39
N ARG A 156 4.76 7.74 1.23
CA ARG A 156 4.93 7.67 2.68
C ARG A 156 3.90 6.74 3.32
N GLY A 157 4.34 5.95 4.28
CA GLY A 157 3.45 5.18 5.16
C GLY A 157 3.01 5.96 6.40
N THR A 158 2.62 5.21 7.43
CA THR A 158 2.21 5.75 8.73
C THR A 158 3.43 6.21 9.53
N GLN A 159 3.30 7.25 10.36
CA GLN A 159 4.35 7.68 11.31
C GLN A 159 4.57 6.65 12.41
N GLU A 160 5.79 6.53 12.92
CA GLU A 160 6.23 5.47 13.85
C GLU A 160 5.41 5.35 15.12
N ASN A 161 5.17 6.47 15.81
CA ASN A 161 4.35 6.51 17.03
C ASN A 161 2.91 6.03 16.79
N SER A 162 2.47 6.03 15.54
CA SER A 162 1.16 5.53 15.11
C SER A 162 1.24 4.14 14.51
N ILE A 163 2.42 3.57 14.21
CA ILE A 163 2.53 2.24 13.59
C ILE A 163 1.93 1.17 14.49
N GLN A 164 2.17 1.19 15.80
CA GLN A 164 1.54 0.22 16.70
C GLN A 164 0.01 0.35 16.75
N ASN A 165 -0.51 1.58 16.78
CA ASN A 165 -1.95 1.82 16.74
C ASN A 165 -2.56 1.39 15.40
N TRP A 166 -1.86 1.67 14.31
CA TRP A 166 -2.23 1.26 12.97
C TRP A 166 -2.20 -0.27 12.81
N ILE A 167 -1.20 -0.96 13.37
CA ILE A 167 -1.12 -2.43 13.42
C ILE A 167 -2.32 -3.01 14.17
N LYS A 168 -2.70 -2.40 15.31
CA LYS A 168 -3.92 -2.82 16.02
C LYS A 168 -5.13 -2.61 15.12
N ASP A 169 -5.29 -1.43 14.54
CA ASP A 169 -6.43 -1.10 13.67
C ASP A 169 -6.55 -2.04 12.46
N ILE A 170 -5.46 -2.36 11.76
CA ILE A 170 -5.50 -3.24 10.59
C ILE A 170 -5.86 -4.70 10.96
N ILE A 171 -5.48 -5.15 12.17
CA ILE A 171 -5.89 -6.47 12.68
C ILE A 171 -7.41 -6.50 12.88
N TRP A 172 -7.98 -5.47 13.51
CA TRP A 172 -9.39 -5.42 13.90
C TRP A 172 -10.35 -4.97 12.79
N LYS A 173 -9.91 -4.10 11.86
CA LYS A 173 -10.74 -3.47 10.81
C LYS A 173 -10.50 -4.06 9.42
N GLN A 174 -10.64 -5.38 9.31
CA GLN A 174 -10.58 -6.06 8.02
C GLN A 174 -11.86 -5.84 7.22
N VAL A 175 -11.86 -4.85 6.33
CA VAL A 175 -12.98 -4.59 5.42
C VAL A 175 -12.50 -4.76 3.98
N ASN A 176 -13.05 -5.77 3.31
CA ASN A 176 -12.73 -6.13 1.94
C ASN A 176 -13.69 -5.45 0.96
N LEU A 177 -13.16 -4.60 0.09
CA LEU A 177 -13.87 -3.95 -1.02
C LEU A 177 -13.68 -4.76 -2.29
N ASN A 178 -14.72 -4.87 -3.14
CA ASN A 178 -14.54 -5.40 -4.49
C ASN A 178 -13.70 -4.44 -5.32
N TYR A 179 -12.63 -4.94 -5.95
CA TYR A 179 -11.83 -4.12 -6.84
C TYR A 179 -12.59 -3.86 -8.16
N PRO A 180 -12.64 -2.62 -8.67
CA PRO A 180 -13.39 -2.32 -9.88
C PRO A 180 -12.93 -3.14 -11.08
N ASP A 181 -13.89 -3.57 -11.90
CA ASP A 181 -13.66 -4.26 -13.17
C ASP A 181 -12.82 -5.55 -13.08
N MET A 182 -12.69 -6.14 -11.88
CA MET A 182 -11.96 -7.38 -11.63
C MET A 182 -12.83 -8.37 -10.83
N PRO A 183 -13.48 -9.33 -11.50
CA PRO A 183 -14.32 -10.33 -10.84
C PRO A 183 -13.59 -11.04 -9.70
N ASN A 184 -14.26 -11.18 -8.56
CA ASN A 184 -13.75 -11.86 -7.35
C ASN A 184 -12.54 -11.21 -6.68
N ALA A 185 -11.94 -10.16 -7.25
CA ALA A 185 -10.84 -9.44 -6.64
C ALA A 185 -11.38 -8.60 -5.47
N LYS A 186 -10.81 -8.83 -4.28
CA LYS A 186 -11.12 -8.07 -3.08
C LYS A 186 -9.85 -7.45 -2.52
N VAL A 187 -9.97 -6.23 -2.01
CA VAL A 187 -8.86 -5.41 -1.52
C VAL A 187 -9.19 -4.78 -0.17
N HIS A 188 -8.16 -4.43 0.59
CA HIS A 188 -8.34 -3.70 1.84
C HIS A 188 -8.91 -2.30 1.56
N ALA A 189 -10.11 -2.02 2.07
CA ALA A 189 -10.86 -0.79 1.76
C ALA A 189 -10.08 0.48 2.15
N GLY A 190 -9.38 0.47 3.28
CA GLY A 190 -8.56 1.59 3.75
C GLY A 190 -7.47 1.97 2.74
N PHE A 191 -6.58 1.03 2.39
CA PHE A 191 -5.49 1.26 1.45
C PHE A 191 -5.98 1.67 0.06
N TYR A 192 -7.02 1.00 -0.44
CA TYR A 192 -7.59 1.36 -1.73
C TYR A 192 -8.19 2.77 -1.70
N SER A 193 -8.92 3.14 -0.65
CA SER A 193 -9.48 4.50 -0.50
C SER A 193 -8.38 5.55 -0.37
N SER A 194 -7.31 5.28 0.40
CA SER A 194 -6.17 6.19 0.56
C SER A 194 -5.46 6.50 -0.77
N TYR A 195 -5.48 5.59 -1.74
CA TYR A 195 -5.01 5.89 -3.10
C TYR A 195 -6.11 6.51 -3.97
N ASN A 196 -7.25 5.82 -4.09
CA ASN A 196 -8.25 6.06 -5.12
C ASN A 196 -9.12 7.30 -4.88
N ASN A 197 -9.42 7.60 -3.61
CA ASN A 197 -10.39 8.63 -3.21
C ASN A 197 -9.72 9.91 -2.68
N THR A 198 -8.39 10.02 -2.82
CA THR A 198 -7.59 11.13 -2.31
C THR A 198 -6.90 11.86 -3.46
N LEU A 199 -6.17 12.94 -3.13
CA LEU A 199 -5.39 13.69 -4.11
C LEU A 199 -4.27 12.87 -4.75
N LEU A 200 -3.81 11.78 -4.11
CA LEU A 200 -2.64 11.02 -4.56
C LEU A 200 -2.82 10.50 -5.99
N ARG A 201 -3.93 9.81 -6.28
CA ARG A 201 -4.16 9.20 -7.61
C ARG A 201 -4.09 10.22 -8.75
N PRO A 202 -4.89 11.29 -8.79
CA PRO A 202 -4.84 12.26 -9.89
C PRO A 202 -3.51 13.02 -9.94
N ALA A 203 -2.91 13.37 -8.78
CA ALA A 203 -1.67 14.13 -8.74
C ALA A 203 -0.46 13.30 -9.23
N ILE A 204 -0.31 12.04 -8.76
CA ILE A 204 0.77 11.15 -9.19
C ILE A 204 0.65 10.87 -10.70
N ARG A 205 -0.55 10.53 -11.19
CA ARG A 205 -0.78 10.32 -12.63
C ARG A 205 -0.35 11.52 -13.46
N ASN A 206 -0.69 12.73 -13.00
CA ASN A 206 -0.34 13.95 -13.69
C ASN A 206 1.17 14.20 -13.68
N ALA A 207 1.83 14.02 -12.54
CA ALA A 207 3.28 14.18 -12.38
C ALA A 207 4.05 13.19 -13.26
N VAL A 208 3.71 11.90 -13.22
CA VAL A 208 4.31 10.86 -14.07
C VAL A 208 4.11 11.17 -15.56
N ARG A 209 2.90 11.58 -15.96
CA ARG A 209 2.62 11.98 -17.35
C ARG A 209 3.47 13.17 -17.78
N LYS A 210 3.66 14.17 -16.92
CA LYS A 210 4.53 15.33 -17.21
C LYS A 210 5.99 14.91 -17.32
N ALA A 211 6.49 14.09 -16.39
CA ALA A 211 7.85 13.58 -16.42
C ALA A 211 8.14 12.77 -17.69
N ARG A 212 7.25 11.84 -18.10
CA ARG A 212 7.41 11.10 -19.37
C ARG A 212 7.42 11.99 -20.61
N LYS A 213 6.69 13.12 -20.60
CA LYS A 213 6.74 14.09 -21.70
C LYS A 213 8.09 14.82 -21.79
N LEU A 214 8.78 15.01 -20.66
CA LEU A 214 10.06 15.72 -20.59
C LEU A 214 11.25 14.80 -20.81
N TYR A 215 11.22 13.60 -20.23
CA TYR A 215 12.37 12.67 -20.18
C TYR A 215 12.22 11.45 -21.10
N GLY A 216 11.07 11.31 -21.78
CA GLY A 216 10.77 10.18 -22.66
C GLY A 216 10.09 9.00 -21.94
N ASP A 217 9.96 7.87 -22.64
CA ASP A 217 9.30 6.66 -22.13
C ASP A 217 10.23 5.82 -21.24
N VAL A 218 10.78 6.47 -20.22
CA VAL A 218 11.67 5.86 -19.21
C VAL A 218 10.90 4.95 -18.24
N ASP A 219 11.64 4.10 -17.52
CA ASP A 219 11.06 3.22 -16.50
C ASP A 219 10.36 4.03 -15.40
N ILE A 220 9.29 3.48 -14.85
CA ILE A 220 8.63 4.01 -13.65
C ILE A 220 8.84 3.00 -12.53
N ILE A 221 9.48 3.43 -11.45
CA ILE A 221 9.65 2.64 -10.24
C ILE A 221 8.81 3.26 -9.13
N VAL A 222 7.81 2.51 -8.67
CA VAL A 222 6.99 2.90 -7.54
C VAL A 222 7.52 2.20 -6.29
N THR A 223 7.66 2.95 -5.21
CA THR A 223 8.13 2.47 -3.92
C THR A 223 7.30 3.01 -2.76
N GLY A 224 7.36 2.29 -1.65
CA GLY A 224 6.71 2.69 -0.42
C GLY A 224 7.05 1.73 0.70
N HIS A 225 7.11 2.28 1.91
CA HIS A 225 7.32 1.54 3.14
C HIS A 225 5.99 1.39 3.90
N SER A 226 5.77 0.25 4.58
CA SER A 226 4.62 0.04 5.46
C SER A 226 3.28 0.22 4.71
N MET A 227 2.35 1.00 5.28
CA MET A 227 1.12 1.47 4.61
C MET A 227 1.41 2.11 3.24
N GLY A 228 2.53 2.81 3.09
CA GLY A 228 2.96 3.42 1.83
C GLY A 228 3.22 2.37 0.75
N GLY A 229 3.73 1.19 1.12
CA GLY A 229 3.87 0.04 0.22
C GLY A 229 2.52 -0.50 -0.27
N ALA A 230 1.51 -0.50 0.61
CA ALA A 230 0.16 -0.89 0.23
C ALA A 230 -0.47 0.08 -0.77
N ILE A 231 -0.31 1.39 -0.52
CA ILE A 231 -0.77 2.45 -1.44
C ILE A 231 0.02 2.40 -2.75
N ALA A 232 1.33 2.17 -2.70
CA ALA A 232 2.20 1.98 -3.86
C ALA A 232 1.74 0.82 -4.74
N SER A 233 1.21 -0.26 -4.17
CA SER A 233 0.62 -1.38 -4.92
C SER A 233 -0.59 -0.95 -5.76
N PHE A 234 -1.48 -0.12 -5.21
CA PHE A 234 -2.59 0.41 -6.01
C PHE A 234 -2.11 1.44 -7.05
N CYS A 235 -1.13 2.26 -6.68
CA CYS A 235 -0.53 3.24 -7.56
C CYS A 235 0.11 2.60 -8.79
N VAL A 236 0.99 1.62 -8.59
CA VAL A 236 1.70 0.97 -9.70
C VAL A 236 0.76 0.22 -10.65
N LEU A 237 -0.27 -0.44 -10.11
CA LEU A 237 -1.28 -1.12 -10.91
C LEU A 237 -2.07 -0.12 -11.76
N ASP A 238 -2.45 1.00 -11.16
CA ASP A 238 -3.15 2.08 -11.84
C ASP A 238 -2.28 2.71 -12.95
N LEU A 239 -0.99 2.93 -12.68
CA LEU A 239 -0.04 3.40 -13.69
C LEU A 239 0.14 2.36 -14.81
N ALA A 240 0.21 1.06 -14.51
CA ALA A 240 0.32 0.01 -15.52
C ALA A 240 -0.89 -0.07 -16.45
N ILE A 241 -2.09 0.12 -15.92
CA ILE A 241 -3.32 0.16 -16.72
C ILE A 241 -3.35 1.39 -17.64
N ASN A 242 -2.83 2.54 -17.21
CA ASN A 242 -2.95 3.80 -17.95
C ASN A 242 -1.75 4.09 -18.87
N PHE A 243 -0.55 3.60 -18.54
CA PHE A 243 0.71 3.89 -19.24
C PHE A 243 1.41 2.65 -19.80
N GLY A 244 0.83 1.45 -19.63
CA GLY A 244 1.37 0.18 -20.08
C GLY A 244 2.27 -0.51 -19.04
N SER A 245 2.30 -1.84 -19.07
CA SER A 245 2.97 -2.68 -18.07
C SER A 245 4.48 -2.88 -18.27
N ASN A 246 5.02 -2.60 -19.46
CA ASN A 246 6.38 -3.05 -19.82
C ASN A 246 7.49 -2.34 -19.03
N ASN A 247 7.30 -1.06 -18.69
CA ASN A 247 8.31 -0.18 -18.08
C ASN A 247 7.88 0.25 -16.68
N ILE A 248 7.14 -0.60 -15.96
CA ILE A 248 6.60 -0.29 -14.64
C ILE A 248 7.02 -1.35 -13.64
N HIS A 249 7.57 -0.87 -12.53
CA HIS A 249 8.20 -1.66 -11.50
C HIS A 249 7.63 -1.28 -10.14
N LEU A 250 7.45 -2.28 -9.27
CA LEU A 250 7.13 -2.07 -7.86
C LEU A 250 8.26 -2.63 -7.01
N MET A 251 8.73 -1.84 -6.06
CA MET A 251 9.57 -2.34 -4.98
C MET A 251 9.11 -1.75 -3.65
N THR A 252 8.69 -2.59 -2.72
CA THR A 252 8.15 -2.15 -1.43
C THR A 252 8.91 -2.75 -0.27
N PHE A 253 8.82 -2.10 0.89
CA PHE A 253 9.50 -2.52 2.13
C PHE A 253 8.45 -2.64 3.23
N GLY A 254 8.39 -3.80 3.90
CA GLY A 254 7.42 -4.02 4.98
C GLY A 254 5.96 -3.93 4.53
N GLN A 255 5.67 -4.29 3.29
CA GLN A 255 4.33 -4.13 2.73
C GLN A 255 3.34 -5.11 3.39
N PRO A 256 2.19 -4.66 3.91
CA PRO A 256 1.11 -5.55 4.33
C PRO A 256 0.44 -6.21 3.12
N ARG A 257 -0.35 -7.27 3.36
CA ARG A 257 -1.21 -7.85 2.33
C ARG A 257 -2.29 -6.84 1.94
N VAL A 258 -2.51 -6.70 0.64
CA VAL A 258 -3.40 -5.65 0.10
C VAL A 258 -4.74 -6.16 -0.44
N GLY A 259 -4.82 -7.43 -0.79
CA GLY A 259 -6.03 -8.05 -1.33
C GLY A 259 -6.01 -9.57 -1.26
N ASN A 260 -7.04 -10.20 -1.82
CA ASN A 260 -7.19 -11.65 -1.85
C ASN A 260 -6.40 -12.30 -3.00
N ALA A 261 -6.45 -13.64 -3.08
CA ALA A 261 -5.75 -14.40 -4.12
C ALA A 261 -6.14 -14.01 -5.57
N ALA A 262 -7.39 -13.64 -5.80
CA ALA A 262 -7.84 -13.15 -7.11
C ALA A 262 -7.15 -11.83 -7.45
N PHE A 263 -7.14 -10.87 -6.53
CA PHE A 263 -6.40 -9.61 -6.70
C PHE A 263 -4.90 -9.85 -6.91
N ALA A 264 -4.26 -10.72 -6.12
CA ALA A 264 -2.85 -11.05 -6.27
C ALA A 264 -2.51 -11.62 -7.65
N SER A 265 -3.41 -12.44 -8.22
CA SER A 265 -3.26 -13.01 -9.56
C SER A 265 -3.40 -11.94 -10.65
N TYR A 266 -4.38 -11.03 -10.51
CA TYR A 266 -4.51 -9.89 -11.42
C TYR A 266 -3.29 -8.97 -11.34
N PHE A 267 -2.84 -8.66 -10.14
CA PHE A 267 -1.68 -7.81 -9.91
C PHE A 267 -0.43 -8.38 -10.60
N ALA A 268 -0.12 -9.66 -10.39
CA ALA A 268 1.03 -10.33 -11.00
C ALA A 268 0.98 -10.32 -12.55
N LYS A 269 -0.21 -10.30 -13.14
CA LYS A 269 -0.39 -10.19 -14.59
C LYS A 269 -0.04 -8.80 -15.13
N TYR A 270 -0.45 -7.74 -14.43
CA TYR A 270 -0.28 -6.36 -14.90
C TYR A 270 1.05 -5.72 -14.46
N VAL A 271 1.64 -6.19 -13.35
CA VAL A 271 2.87 -5.64 -12.78
C VAL A 271 3.83 -6.80 -12.45
N PRO A 272 4.35 -7.52 -13.47
CA PRO A 272 5.19 -8.69 -13.26
C PRO A 272 6.55 -8.35 -12.65
N LYS A 273 7.03 -7.11 -12.81
CA LYS A 273 8.30 -6.63 -12.25
C LYS A 273 8.11 -6.09 -10.83
N THR A 274 7.71 -6.98 -9.92
CA THR A 274 7.39 -6.63 -8.54
C THR A 274 8.28 -7.36 -7.54
N ILE A 275 8.82 -6.60 -6.59
CA ILE A 275 9.61 -7.09 -5.45
C ILE A 275 9.02 -6.53 -4.16
N ARG A 276 8.77 -7.40 -3.19
CA ARG A 276 8.44 -7.02 -1.82
C ARG A 276 9.60 -7.44 -0.93
N VAL A 277 10.23 -6.50 -0.25
CA VAL A 277 11.28 -6.78 0.71
C VAL A 277 10.66 -6.89 2.11
N THR A 278 10.94 -7.99 2.79
CA THR A 278 10.57 -8.26 4.18
C THR A 278 11.85 -8.32 5.01
N HIS A 279 11.80 -7.95 6.28
CA HIS A 279 13.00 -7.84 7.13
C HIS A 279 12.76 -8.58 8.44
N GLU A 280 13.67 -9.49 8.78
CA GLU A 280 13.72 -10.20 10.05
C GLU A 280 12.33 -10.72 10.47
N HIS A 281 11.84 -10.25 11.62
CA HIS A 281 10.57 -10.64 12.22
C HIS A 281 9.51 -9.54 12.07
N ASP A 282 9.64 -8.65 11.08
CA ASP A 282 8.70 -7.57 10.83
C ASP A 282 7.25 -8.08 10.78
N ILE A 283 6.43 -7.58 11.69
CA ILE A 283 5.02 -7.94 11.84
C ILE A 283 4.14 -7.53 10.65
N VAL A 284 4.45 -6.45 9.94
CA VAL A 284 3.52 -5.81 8.99
C VAL A 284 3.23 -6.67 7.76
N PRO A 285 4.22 -7.34 7.11
CA PRO A 285 3.98 -8.31 6.05
C PRO A 285 3.07 -9.47 6.45
N HIS A 286 2.93 -9.77 7.74
CA HIS A 286 2.02 -10.79 8.22
C HIS A 286 0.56 -10.30 8.39
N LEU A 287 0.28 -9.04 8.07
CA LEU A 287 -1.02 -8.42 8.24
C LEU A 287 -1.62 -7.92 6.91
N PRO A 288 -2.95 -7.92 6.74
CA PRO A 288 -3.93 -8.62 7.56
C PRO A 288 -3.68 -10.14 7.61
N PRO A 289 -4.19 -10.85 8.63
CA PRO A 289 -3.87 -12.26 8.87
C PRO A 289 -4.18 -13.19 7.69
N TYR A 290 -3.29 -14.18 7.52
CA TYR A 290 -3.50 -15.29 6.61
C TYR A 290 -4.19 -16.46 7.33
N PHE A 291 -5.36 -16.88 6.84
CA PHE A 291 -6.13 -17.98 7.40
C PHE A 291 -6.10 -19.18 6.45
N PHE A 292 -5.25 -20.18 6.75
CA PHE A 292 -5.10 -21.38 5.92
C PHE A 292 -6.42 -22.15 5.75
N PHE A 293 -7.30 -22.13 6.77
CA PHE A 293 -8.60 -22.80 6.75
C PHE A 293 -9.70 -22.02 6.01
N LEU A 294 -9.46 -20.75 5.62
CA LEU A 294 -10.39 -19.92 4.82
C LEU A 294 -9.67 -19.27 3.62
N PRO A 295 -9.11 -20.07 2.69
CA PRO A 295 -8.23 -19.56 1.63
C PRO A 295 -8.96 -18.63 0.64
N HIS A 296 -10.28 -18.74 0.49
CA HIS A 296 -11.08 -17.89 -0.40
C HIS A 296 -11.43 -16.52 0.20
N LEU A 297 -11.29 -16.36 1.51
CA LEU A 297 -11.59 -15.13 2.24
C LEU A 297 -10.34 -14.44 2.78
N THR A 298 -9.18 -15.08 2.67
CA THR A 298 -7.93 -14.56 3.21
C THR A 298 -7.24 -13.59 2.26
N TYR A 299 -6.50 -12.66 2.87
CA TYR A 299 -5.56 -11.83 2.15
C TYR A 299 -4.38 -12.67 1.69
N ARG A 300 -3.85 -12.35 0.51
CA ARG A 300 -2.71 -13.02 -0.08
C ARG A 300 -1.79 -11.99 -0.72
N HIS A 301 -0.50 -12.12 -0.44
CA HIS A 301 0.51 -11.39 -1.16
C HIS A 301 0.61 -11.81 -2.62
N PHE A 302 0.95 -10.85 -3.48
CA PHE A 302 1.43 -11.14 -4.82
C PHE A 302 2.94 -11.44 -4.81
N PRO A 303 3.46 -12.13 -5.85
CA PRO A 303 4.89 -12.33 -6.03
C PRO A 303 5.62 -11.02 -6.37
N ARG A 304 6.92 -10.87 -6.10
CA ARG A 304 7.87 -11.80 -5.45
C ARG A 304 8.39 -11.22 -4.14
N GLU A 305 8.60 -12.09 -3.15
CA GLU A 305 9.23 -11.72 -1.88
C GLU A 305 10.75 -11.90 -1.92
N VAL A 306 11.46 -10.98 -1.27
CA VAL A 306 12.87 -11.11 -0.89
C VAL A 306 12.94 -10.86 0.62
N TRP A 307 13.34 -11.87 1.37
CA TRP A 307 13.45 -11.80 2.82
C TRP A 307 14.89 -11.49 3.21
N GLU A 308 15.09 -10.32 3.81
CA GLU A 308 16.32 -9.88 4.46
C GLU A 308 16.34 -10.41 5.89
N HIS A 309 17.27 -11.31 6.20
CA HIS A 309 17.42 -11.85 7.56
C HIS A 309 18.84 -12.30 7.87
N ASP A 310 19.19 -12.34 9.14
CA ASP A 310 20.50 -12.69 9.64
C ASP A 310 20.60 -14.19 9.92
N ILE A 311 21.59 -14.83 9.29
CA ILE A 311 22.00 -16.21 9.57
C ILE A 311 23.43 -16.18 10.08
N ASP A 312 23.65 -16.65 11.31
CA ASP A 312 24.97 -16.72 11.95
C ASP A 312 25.72 -15.36 11.94
N GLY A 313 24.99 -14.26 12.13
CA GLY A 313 25.53 -12.90 12.15
C GLY A 313 25.87 -12.34 10.76
N LYS A 314 25.33 -12.93 9.69
CA LYS A 314 25.43 -12.41 8.32
C LYS A 314 24.06 -12.17 7.73
N THR A 315 23.84 -10.97 7.21
CA THR A 315 22.60 -10.61 6.51
C THR A 315 22.52 -11.32 5.16
N VAL A 316 21.42 -12.01 4.95
CA VAL A 316 21.10 -12.79 3.75
C VAL A 316 19.83 -12.23 3.09
N PHE A 317 19.85 -12.12 1.76
CA PHE A 317 18.69 -11.74 0.95
C PHE A 317 18.13 -12.97 0.23
N GLN A 318 17.22 -13.67 0.91
CA GLN A 318 16.60 -14.89 0.41
C GLN A 318 15.47 -14.56 -0.56
N VAL A 319 15.60 -15.02 -1.80
CA VAL A 319 14.55 -14.86 -2.83
C VAL A 319 13.55 -16.02 -2.73
N CYS A 320 12.27 -15.69 -2.55
CA CYS A 320 11.22 -16.67 -2.30
C CYS A 320 10.66 -17.29 -3.60
N ASP A 321 9.93 -18.40 -3.46
CA ASP A 321 9.41 -19.26 -4.54
C ASP A 321 8.48 -18.57 -5.56
N GLY A 322 8.03 -17.35 -5.26
CA GLY A 322 7.14 -16.57 -6.11
C GLY A 322 5.68 -17.00 -6.02
N SER A 323 5.27 -17.75 -5.00
CA SER A 323 3.87 -18.05 -4.68
C SER A 323 3.14 -16.87 -4.03
N GLY A 324 3.91 -15.90 -3.52
CA GLY A 324 3.47 -14.79 -2.69
C GLY A 324 3.49 -15.09 -1.18
N GLU A 325 3.35 -16.36 -0.77
CA GLU A 325 3.25 -16.79 0.63
C GLU A 325 4.17 -18.01 0.88
N ASP A 326 5.44 -17.91 0.53
CA ASP A 326 6.41 -19.00 0.64
C ASP A 326 6.58 -19.43 2.11
N PRO A 327 6.28 -20.70 2.49
CA PRO A 327 6.47 -21.18 3.86
C PRO A 327 7.89 -21.06 4.40
N ASN A 328 8.90 -20.97 3.52
CA ASN A 328 10.32 -20.97 3.90
C ASN A 328 10.94 -19.57 3.96
N CYS A 329 10.17 -18.51 3.70
CA CYS A 329 10.59 -17.12 3.82
C CYS A 329 10.02 -16.48 5.09
N CYS A 330 9.63 -15.19 5.07
CA CYS A 330 9.15 -14.52 6.27
C CYS A 330 7.94 -15.23 6.88
N ARG A 331 7.13 -15.97 6.08
CA ARG A 331 6.01 -16.78 6.60
C ARG A 331 6.43 -17.87 7.59
N SER A 332 7.70 -18.29 7.59
CA SER A 332 8.25 -19.23 8.57
C SER A 332 8.36 -18.62 9.98
N VAL A 333 8.37 -17.29 10.09
CA VAL A 333 8.53 -16.57 11.35
C VAL A 333 7.33 -16.82 12.26
N PHE A 334 7.61 -17.33 13.46
CA PHE A 334 6.58 -17.65 14.45
C PHE A 334 5.88 -16.40 14.98
N LEU A 335 4.56 -16.49 15.16
CA LEU A 335 3.68 -15.39 15.58
C LEU A 335 4.18 -14.65 16.84
N LEU A 336 4.71 -15.38 17.83
CA LEU A 336 5.19 -14.77 19.08
C LEU A 336 6.54 -14.06 18.95
N SER A 337 7.23 -14.23 17.81
CA SER A 337 8.50 -13.58 17.53
C SER A 337 8.34 -12.30 16.69
N TRP A 338 7.13 -11.95 16.26
CA TRP A 338 6.89 -10.75 15.46
C TRP A 338 7.33 -9.47 16.18
N SER A 339 8.06 -8.63 15.46
CA SER A 339 8.67 -7.40 15.95
C SER A 339 8.16 -6.20 15.16
N ALA A 340 7.65 -5.19 15.87
CA ALA A 340 7.36 -3.89 15.27
C ALA A 340 8.63 -3.04 15.09
N SER A 341 9.73 -3.40 15.77
CA SER A 341 11.02 -2.70 15.65
C SER A 341 11.70 -3.02 14.32
N ASP A 342 11.60 -4.29 13.89
CA ASP A 342 12.21 -4.76 12.64
C ASP A 342 11.54 -4.11 11.41
N HIS A 343 10.35 -3.53 11.61
CA HIS A 343 9.64 -2.76 10.60
C HIS A 343 10.23 -1.36 10.36
N LEU A 344 11.17 -0.87 11.17
CA LEU A 344 11.69 0.50 11.04
C LEU A 344 13.03 0.58 10.32
N THR A 345 13.58 -0.55 9.88
CA THR A 345 14.89 -0.62 9.23
C THR A 345 14.88 -1.67 8.12
N TYR A 346 15.43 -1.31 6.96
CA TYR A 346 15.65 -2.24 5.84
C TYR A 346 16.98 -1.92 5.18
N MET A 347 17.83 -2.91 4.95
CA MET A 347 19.17 -2.75 4.38
C MET A 347 20.04 -1.78 5.16
N GLY A 348 19.80 -1.64 6.47
CA GLY A 348 20.45 -0.64 7.32
C GLY A 348 20.01 0.81 7.08
N VAL A 349 18.92 1.05 6.34
CA VAL A 349 18.27 2.37 6.22
C VAL A 349 17.13 2.45 7.21
N GLU A 350 17.14 3.47 8.05
CA GLU A 350 16.06 3.80 8.99
C GLU A 350 14.87 4.48 8.27
N ILE A 351 13.63 4.12 8.61
CA ILE A 351 12.38 4.59 7.97
C ILE A 351 11.24 4.74 9.02
N ALA A 352 11.10 5.77 9.86
CA ALA A 352 11.82 7.01 10.03
C ALA A 352 11.01 8.32 9.82
N ALA A 353 9.91 8.64 10.54
CA ALA A 353 9.45 10.06 10.53
C ALA A 353 10.44 10.96 11.32
N ASP A 354 10.82 12.12 10.80
CA ASP A 354 11.82 13.02 11.41
C ASP A 354 11.25 14.01 12.46
N ASP A 355 9.92 14.12 12.56
CA ASP A 355 9.21 14.91 13.59
C ASP A 355 8.15 14.06 14.31
N TRP A 356 8.00 14.31 15.61
CA TRP A 356 7.04 13.70 16.53
C TRP A 356 5.62 14.29 16.42
N SER A 357 5.44 15.41 15.73
CA SER A 357 4.13 16.04 15.60
C SER A 357 3.26 15.38 14.53
N THR A 358 1.99 15.16 14.85
CA THR A 358 0.99 14.59 13.94
C THR A 358 0.89 15.46 12.69
N CYS A 359 1.36 14.96 11.55
CA CYS A 359 1.09 15.52 10.23
C CYS A 359 1.34 17.03 10.10
N ARG A 360 2.36 17.57 10.78
CA ARG A 360 2.75 18.96 10.63
C ARG A 360 3.65 19.09 9.42
N ILE A 361 3.16 19.80 8.42
CA ILE A 361 3.93 20.11 7.22
C ILE A 361 4.62 21.45 7.50
N VAL A 362 5.93 21.44 7.65
CA VAL A 362 6.71 22.67 7.82
C VAL A 362 6.98 23.21 6.42
N LEU A 363 6.16 24.16 5.99
CA LEU A 363 6.50 25.04 4.87
C LEU A 363 7.42 26.13 5.43
N ALA A 364 8.60 26.33 4.83
CA ALA A 364 9.45 27.47 5.19
C ALA A 364 8.67 28.79 5.03
N GLN A 365 8.95 29.81 5.86
CA GLN A 365 8.30 31.14 5.83
C GLN A 365 8.28 31.81 4.45
N SER A 366 9.17 31.41 3.53
CA SER A 366 9.16 31.83 2.13
C SER A 366 7.94 31.35 1.33
N VAL A 367 7.21 30.34 1.81
CA VAL A 367 5.96 29.84 1.22
C VAL A 367 4.72 30.44 1.92
N GLU A 368 4.82 30.87 3.18
CA GLU A 368 3.73 31.63 3.84
C GLU A 368 3.43 32.96 3.15
N GLN A 369 4.45 33.63 2.57
CA GLN A 369 4.25 34.80 1.70
C GLN A 369 3.51 34.47 0.39
N LEU A 370 3.58 33.22 -0.09
CA LEU A 370 2.79 32.72 -1.24
C LEU A 370 1.35 32.34 -0.85
N GLN A 371 1.10 32.03 0.42
CA GLN A 371 -0.22 31.66 0.94
C GLN A 371 -1.15 32.87 1.09
N MET A 372 -0.61 34.08 1.32
CA MET A 372 -1.42 35.31 1.39
C MET A 372 -1.93 35.82 0.03
N SER A 373 -1.49 35.26 -1.10
CA SER A 373 -1.96 35.67 -2.43
C SER A 373 -2.99 34.74 -3.08
N LEU A 374 -3.30 33.58 -2.49
CA LEU A 374 -4.08 32.53 -3.16
C LEU A 374 -5.21 32.00 -2.26
N ALA A 375 -6.26 32.81 -2.14
CA ALA A 375 -7.58 32.26 -1.93
C ALA A 375 -8.01 31.57 -3.23
N SER A 376 -8.19 30.25 -3.14
CA SER A 376 -8.80 29.36 -4.15
C SER A 376 -7.85 28.75 -5.21
N ASN A 377 -7.83 27.42 -5.21
CA ASN A 377 -7.51 26.53 -6.34
C ASN A 377 -6.12 26.68 -6.99
N ILE A 378 -5.14 25.87 -6.57
CA ILE A 378 -3.83 25.83 -7.24
C ILE A 378 -3.75 24.68 -8.25
N ILE A 379 -3.70 25.07 -9.53
CA ILE A 379 -2.91 24.45 -10.61
C ILE A 379 -2.22 25.62 -11.34
N MET A 380 -0.91 25.55 -11.60
CA MET A 380 -0.35 25.64 -12.97
C MET A 380 1.18 25.71 -13.00
N SER A 381 1.72 25.06 -14.03
CA SER A 381 3.12 25.12 -14.44
C SER A 381 3.34 26.22 -15.47
N GLU A 382 4.50 26.86 -15.41
CA GLU A 382 5.41 27.03 -16.54
C GLU A 382 6.78 27.41 -15.97
N ARG A 383 7.64 26.39 -15.80
CA ARG A 383 8.99 26.47 -15.19
C ARG A 383 9.04 27.05 -13.77
N SER A 384 8.29 26.44 -12.84
CA SER A 384 8.46 26.60 -11.39
C SER A 384 7.46 25.70 -10.64
N ILE A 385 7.98 24.82 -9.77
CA ILE A 385 7.38 24.18 -8.57
C ILE A 385 5.90 23.75 -8.68
N ASP A 386 5.63 22.45 -8.83
CA ASP A 386 4.29 21.85 -8.59
C ASP A 386 4.24 21.22 -7.18
N VAL A 387 3.91 22.02 -6.15
CA VAL A 387 3.50 21.49 -4.83
C VAL A 387 1.97 21.50 -4.80
N VAL A 388 1.37 20.31 -4.67
CA VAL A 388 -0.10 20.18 -4.63
C VAL A 388 -0.54 19.95 -3.20
N ILE A 389 -1.21 20.95 -2.61
CA ILE A 389 -1.80 20.91 -1.27
C ILE A 389 -3.32 21.08 -1.42
N ALA A 390 -4.09 20.15 -0.88
CA ALA A 390 -5.55 20.23 -0.84
C ALA A 390 -6.07 20.39 0.59
N ASP A 391 -6.90 21.41 0.81
CA ASP A 391 -7.82 21.54 1.95
C ASP A 391 -9.26 21.72 1.42
N ARG A 392 -10.26 21.09 2.05
CA ARG A 392 -11.67 20.98 1.60
C ARG A 392 -12.52 22.18 2.00
N SER A 393 -11.90 23.31 2.35
CA SER A 393 -12.65 24.51 2.74
C SER A 393 -13.33 25.25 1.56
N VAL A 394 -13.21 24.77 0.31
CA VAL A 394 -13.92 25.34 -0.85
C VAL A 394 -14.45 24.25 -1.80
N GLN A 395 -15.52 23.57 -1.40
CA GLN A 395 -16.47 22.94 -2.33
C GLN A 395 -17.90 23.31 -1.90
N ALA A 396 -18.28 24.52 -2.26
CA ALA A 396 -19.66 24.94 -2.42
C ALA A 396 -19.71 25.75 -3.73
N ASP A 397 -20.07 25.05 -4.82
CA ASP A 397 -21.17 25.42 -5.74
C ASP A 397 -21.20 24.49 -6.96
#